data_AF-A0A2D6F3C0-F1
#
_entry.id   AF-A0A2D6F3C0-F1
#
_cell.length_a   1.000
_cell.length_b   1.000
_cell.length_c   1.000
_cell.angle_alpha   90.00
_cell.angle_beta   90.00
_cell.angle_gamma   90.00
#
_symmetry.space_group_name_H-M   'P 1'
#
loop_
_entity.id
_entity.type
_entity.pdbx_description
1 polymer ?
#
loop_
_entity_poly.entity_id
_entity_poly.type
_entity_poly.pdbx_seq_one_letter_code
_entity_poly.pdbx_strand_id
1 'polypeptide(L)'
;MKEETEAELARFARKDPKAPGGYSSNFPNIGDTEEENAAEVAAYDKNLSLEKNFEKKLADINTSLRKLQHGHYGGCQKCGVIIEPKRLEARPESQHCIECKRDLA
;
A
#
# COMPACT_ATOMS: atom_id res chain seq x y z
N MET A 1 1.43 -8.78 -8.15
CA MET A 1 1.55 -7.40 -7.64
C MET A 1 0.23 -6.78 -7.20
N LYS A 2 -0.69 -6.37 -8.10
CA LYS A 2 -1.98 -5.77 -7.70
C LYS A 2 -2.84 -6.77 -6.92
N GLU A 3 -3.18 -7.88 -7.57
CA GLU A 3 -4.00 -8.96 -6.99
C GLU A 3 -3.40 -9.49 -5.68
N GLU A 4 -2.08 -9.66 -5.65
CA GLU A 4 -1.33 -10.06 -4.45
C GLU A 4 -1.47 -9.04 -3.30
N THR A 5 -1.37 -7.73 -3.59
CA THR A 5 -1.56 -6.69 -2.57
C THR A 5 -3.00 -6.67 -2.07
N GLU A 6 -3.98 -6.86 -2.96
CA GLU A 6 -5.39 -6.98 -2.60
C GLU A 6 -5.66 -8.25 -1.79
N ALA A 7 -4.97 -9.36 -2.10
CA ALA A 7 -5.05 -10.61 -1.36
C ALA A 7 -4.46 -10.47 0.05
N GLU A 8 -3.32 -9.80 0.22
CA GLU A 8 -2.75 -9.53 1.54
C GLU A 8 -3.68 -8.66 2.39
N LEU A 9 -4.28 -7.60 1.83
CA LEU A 9 -5.30 -6.81 2.52
C LEU A 9 -6.50 -7.67 2.93
N ALA A 10 -6.97 -8.56 2.05
CA ALA A 10 -8.13 -9.42 2.30
C ALA A 10 -7.92 -10.41 3.46
N ARG A 11 -6.68 -10.66 3.91
CA ARG A 11 -6.39 -11.54 5.05
C ARG A 11 -6.83 -10.96 6.39
N PHE A 12 -6.89 -9.63 6.51
CA PHE A 12 -7.15 -8.96 7.80
C PHE A 12 -8.07 -7.74 7.70
N ALA A 13 -8.40 -7.28 6.49
CA ALA A 13 -9.29 -6.16 6.23
C ALA A 13 -10.37 -6.55 5.21
N ARG A 14 -11.53 -5.88 5.29
CA ARG A 14 -12.61 -6.00 4.31
C ARG A 14 -12.65 -4.77 3.41
N LYS A 15 -13.20 -4.90 2.21
CA LYS A 15 -13.48 -3.74 1.35
C LYS A 15 -14.57 -2.87 1.98
N ASP A 16 -14.29 -1.58 2.11
CA ASP A 16 -15.21 -0.58 2.63
C ASP A 16 -15.14 0.69 1.75
N PRO A 17 -16.17 0.94 0.91
CA PRO A 17 -16.20 2.12 0.05
C PRO A 17 -16.20 3.46 0.80
N LYS A 18 -16.51 3.46 2.10
CA LYS A 18 -16.51 4.66 2.95
C LYS A 18 -15.14 4.90 3.60
N ALA A 19 -14.27 3.91 3.62
CA ALA A 19 -12.92 4.06 4.14
C ALA A 19 -12.03 4.83 3.15
N PRO A 20 -11.13 5.72 3.61
CA PRO A 20 -10.31 6.56 2.74
C PRO A 20 -9.48 5.80 1.69
N GLY A 21 -8.95 4.61 2.04
CA GLY A 21 -8.20 3.76 1.10
C GLY A 21 -8.99 2.55 0.58
N GLY A 22 -10.29 2.49 0.88
CA GLY A 22 -11.20 1.47 0.38
C GLY A 22 -11.19 0.16 1.19
N TYR A 23 -10.43 0.08 2.28
CA TYR A 23 -10.37 -1.08 3.17
C TYR A 23 -10.57 -0.69 4.63
N SER A 24 -11.06 -1.63 5.43
CA SER A 24 -11.23 -1.48 6.88
C SER A 24 -10.82 -2.76 7.59
N SER A 25 -9.85 -2.63 8.49
CA SER A 25 -9.29 -3.73 9.29
C SER A 25 -10.38 -4.34 10.17
N ASN A 26 -10.37 -5.65 10.27
CA ASN A 26 -11.26 -6.38 11.15
C ASN A 26 -10.66 -6.36 12.56
N PHE A 27 -11.49 -6.00 13.55
CA PHE A 27 -11.11 -6.15 14.95
C PHE A 27 -11.15 -7.64 15.29
N PRO A 28 -10.04 -8.25 15.74
CA PRO A 28 -10.02 -9.66 16.11
C PRO A 28 -10.88 -9.88 17.35
N ASN A 29 -11.48 -11.07 17.46
CA ASN A 29 -12.17 -11.54 18.65
C ASN A 29 -11.53 -12.89 19.01
N ILE A 30 -10.65 -12.85 19.99
CA ILE A 30 -9.85 -13.95 20.52
C ILE A 30 -10.56 -14.53 21.75
N GLY A 31 -11.06 -13.69 22.66
CA GLY A 31 -11.76 -14.13 23.87
C GLY A 31 -12.04 -12.99 24.87
N ASP A 32 -12.66 -13.34 25.99
CA ASP A 32 -13.22 -12.36 26.95
C ASP A 32 -12.29 -12.04 28.13
N THR A 33 -11.11 -12.68 28.23
CA THR A 33 -10.16 -12.39 29.32
C THR A 33 -9.44 -11.07 29.10
N GLU A 34 -8.89 -10.47 30.16
CA GLU A 34 -8.16 -9.20 30.05
C GLU A 34 -6.92 -9.34 29.17
N GLU A 35 -6.23 -10.47 29.27
CA GLU A 35 -5.05 -10.78 28.47
C GLU A 35 -5.37 -10.92 26.97
N GLU A 36 -6.49 -11.57 26.64
CA GLU A 36 -6.95 -11.74 25.26
C GLU A 36 -7.40 -10.39 24.67
N ASN A 37 -8.18 -9.61 25.41
CA ASN A 37 -8.59 -8.26 25.01
C ASN A 37 -7.37 -7.35 24.74
N ALA A 38 -6.35 -7.41 25.60
CA ALA A 38 -5.11 -6.66 25.38
C ALA A 38 -4.38 -7.12 24.10
N ALA A 39 -4.37 -8.42 23.82
CA ALA A 39 -3.80 -8.97 22.59
C ALA A 39 -4.60 -8.55 21.33
N GLU A 40 -5.93 -8.47 21.42
CA GLU A 40 -6.80 -8.01 20.34
C GLU A 40 -6.51 -6.57 19.92
N VAL A 41 -6.39 -5.66 20.90
CA VAL A 41 -6.04 -4.25 20.65
C VAL A 41 -4.68 -4.15 19.96
N ALA A 42 -3.67 -4.86 20.48
CA ALA A 42 -2.33 -4.86 19.89
C ALA A 42 -2.32 -5.42 18.46
N ALA A 43 -3.09 -6.48 18.20
CA ALA A 43 -3.24 -7.05 16.86
C ALA A 43 -3.97 -6.10 15.90
N TYR A 44 -5.01 -5.42 16.37
CA TYR A 44 -5.75 -4.44 15.59
C TYR A 44 -4.87 -3.24 15.21
N ASP A 45 -4.10 -2.68 16.15
CA ASP A 45 -3.18 -1.57 15.88
C ASP A 45 -2.11 -1.93 14.83
N LYS A 46 -1.60 -3.17 14.91
CA LYS A 46 -0.69 -3.71 13.88
C LYS A 46 -1.39 -3.78 12.53
N ASN A 47 -2.62 -4.30 12.48
CA ASN A 47 -3.39 -4.43 11.24
C ASN A 47 -3.69 -3.06 10.60
N LEU A 48 -4.04 -2.05 11.40
CA LEU A 48 -4.23 -0.68 10.91
C LEU A 48 -2.96 -0.10 10.25
N SER A 49 -1.79 -0.43 10.78
CA SER A 49 -0.52 0.00 10.19
C SER A 49 -0.23 -0.73 8.88
N LEU A 50 -0.54 -2.02 8.80
CA LEU A 50 -0.41 -2.81 7.57
C LEU A 50 -1.41 -2.36 6.49
N GLU A 51 -2.66 -2.11 6.86
CA GLU A 51 -3.72 -1.59 6.00
C GLU A 51 -3.22 -0.35 5.25
N LYS A 52 -2.81 0.69 5.99
CA LYS A 52 -2.33 1.96 5.39
C LYS A 52 -1.18 1.75 4.41
N ASN A 53 -0.26 0.84 4.73
CA ASN A 53 0.89 0.54 3.87
C ASN A 53 0.45 -0.14 2.56
N PHE A 54 -0.44 -1.13 2.65
CA PHE A 54 -0.92 -1.84 1.47
C PHE A 54 -1.89 -1.00 0.63
N GLU A 55 -2.75 -0.19 1.24
CA GLU A 55 -3.60 0.78 0.54
C GLU A 55 -2.76 1.77 -0.27
N LYS A 56 -1.69 2.32 0.33
CA LYS A 56 -0.73 3.18 -0.36
C LYS A 56 -0.06 2.45 -1.52
N LYS A 57 0.40 1.22 -1.30
CA LYS A 57 1.01 0.39 -2.36
C LYS A 57 0.02 0.13 -3.50
N LEU A 58 -1.24 -0.16 -3.18
CA LEU A 58 -2.29 -0.39 -4.17
C LEU A 58 -2.58 0.87 -4.98
N ALA A 59 -2.61 2.04 -4.33
CA ALA A 59 -2.75 3.34 -4.99
C ALA A 59 -1.55 3.64 -5.93
N ASP A 60 -0.32 3.35 -5.50
CA ASP A 60 0.88 3.48 -6.32
C ASP A 60 0.81 2.55 -7.55
N ILE A 61 0.44 1.28 -7.35
CA ILE A 61 0.27 0.29 -8.43
C ILE A 61 -0.78 0.76 -9.44
N ASN A 62 -1.96 1.16 -8.97
CA ASN A 62 -3.03 1.65 -9.84
C ASN A 62 -2.58 2.89 -10.63
N THR A 63 -1.78 3.76 -10.03
CA THR A 63 -1.22 4.93 -10.71
C THR A 63 -0.22 4.54 -11.79
N SER A 64 0.69 3.61 -11.51
CA SER A 64 1.62 3.06 -12.51
C SER A 64 0.90 2.37 -13.66
N LEU A 65 -0.15 1.60 -13.39
CA LEU A 65 -0.95 0.94 -14.43
C LEU A 65 -1.63 1.96 -15.35
N ARG A 66 -2.22 3.04 -14.79
CA ARG A 66 -2.77 4.14 -15.61
C ARG A 66 -1.70 4.79 -16.48
N LYS A 67 -0.53 5.09 -15.93
CA LYS A 67 0.58 5.66 -16.71
C LYS A 67 1.04 4.73 -17.83
N LEU A 68 1.09 3.43 -17.59
CA LEU A 68 1.44 2.44 -18.60
C LEU A 68 0.46 2.47 -19.77
N GLN A 69 -0.84 2.54 -19.47
CA GLN A 69 -1.89 2.67 -20.48
C GLN A 69 -1.76 3.95 -21.32
N HIS A 70 -1.31 5.05 -20.71
CA HIS A 70 -1.09 6.33 -21.40
C HIS A 70 0.31 6.52 -21.99
N GLY A 71 1.19 5.51 -21.92
CA GLY A 71 2.57 5.60 -22.45
C GLY A 71 3.52 6.49 -21.63
N HIS A 72 3.17 6.84 -20.40
CA HIS A 72 3.95 7.72 -19.50
C HIS A 72 4.64 6.95 -18.36
N TYR A 73 4.67 5.61 -18.45
CA TYR A 73 5.30 4.77 -17.43
C TYR A 73 6.82 4.98 -17.42
N GLY A 74 7.40 4.93 -16.22
CA GLY A 74 8.84 5.13 -16.02
C GLY A 74 9.31 6.58 -15.95
N GLY A 75 8.43 7.59 -16.08
CA GLY A 75 8.76 8.99 -15.83
C GLY A 75 8.59 9.40 -14.36
N CYS A 76 9.57 10.11 -13.80
CA CYS A 76 9.52 10.68 -12.45
C CYS A 76 8.44 11.77 -12.35
N GLN A 77 7.55 11.69 -11.36
CA GLN A 77 6.47 12.67 -11.18
C GLN A 77 6.96 14.07 -10.76
N LYS A 78 8.12 14.18 -10.11
CA LYS A 78 8.65 15.46 -9.60
C LYS A 78 9.48 16.21 -10.64
N CYS A 79 10.38 15.53 -11.34
CA CYS A 79 11.35 16.18 -12.24
C CYS A 79 11.25 15.73 -13.70
N GLY A 80 10.37 14.79 -14.05
CA GLY A 80 10.15 14.34 -15.42
C GLY A 80 11.23 13.41 -16.00
N VAL A 81 12.36 13.22 -15.32
CA VAL A 81 13.43 12.32 -15.80
C VAL A 81 12.97 10.86 -15.81
N ILE A 82 13.58 10.06 -16.68
CA ILE A 82 13.36 8.61 -16.70
C ILE A 82 13.91 7.98 -15.42
N ILE A 83 13.07 7.17 -14.78
CA ILE A 83 13.42 6.38 -13.61
C ILE A 83 14.33 5.23 -14.07
N GLU A 84 15.43 5.04 -13.34
CA GLU A 84 16.39 3.98 -13.64
C GLU A 84 15.71 2.61 -13.74
N PRO A 85 15.97 1.80 -14.80
CA PRO A 85 15.33 0.51 -14.99
C PRO A 85 15.45 -0.43 -13.79
N LYS A 86 16.63 -0.52 -13.16
CA LYS A 86 16.85 -1.34 -11.96
C LYS A 86 15.91 -1.00 -10.80
N ARG A 87 15.52 0.27 -10.67
CA ARG A 87 14.56 0.71 -9.66
C ARG A 87 13.15 0.25 -10.00
N LEU A 88 12.75 0.28 -11.27
CA LEU A 88 11.46 -0.23 -11.73
C LEU A 88 11.41 -1.75 -11.70
N GLU A 89 12.53 -2.45 -11.91
CA GLU A 89 12.64 -3.91 -11.73
C GLU A 89 12.42 -4.29 -10.27
N ALA A 90 13.07 -3.58 -9.33
CA ALA A 90 12.90 -3.82 -7.90
C ALA A 90 11.53 -3.37 -7.37
N ARG A 91 10.99 -2.27 -7.92
CA ARG A 91 9.72 -1.66 -7.50
C ARG A 91 8.99 -1.00 -8.68
N PRO A 92 8.21 -1.77 -9.46
CA PRO A 92 7.49 -1.30 -10.64
C PRO A 92 6.50 -0.14 -10.39
N GLU A 93 5.98 -0.04 -9.17
CA GLU A 93 5.07 1.04 -8.79
C GLU A 93 5.77 2.36 -8.41
N SER A 94 7.10 2.44 -8.55
CA SER A 94 7.88 3.64 -8.23
C SER A 94 7.45 4.85 -9.05
N GLN A 95 6.96 5.89 -8.38
CA GLN A 95 6.55 7.14 -9.01
C GLN A 95 7.67 8.19 -9.16
N HIS A 96 8.80 7.99 -8.49
CA HIS A 96 9.88 8.98 -8.38
C HIS A 96 11.23 8.33 -8.62
N CYS A 97 12.16 9.06 -9.25
CA CYS A 97 13.57 8.67 -9.33
C CYS A 97 14.21 8.68 -7.94
N ILE A 98 15.40 8.09 -7.81
CA ILE A 98 16.07 7.92 -6.51
C ILE A 98 16.39 9.26 -5.86
N GLU A 99 16.87 10.24 -6.63
CA GLU A 99 17.21 11.58 -6.13
C GLU A 99 15.97 12.29 -5.59
N CYS A 100 14.90 12.39 -6.40
CA CYS A 100 13.65 12.99 -5.93
C CYS A 100 13.02 12.25 -4.76
N LYS A 101 13.24 10.93 -4.63
CA LYS A 101 12.74 10.16 -3.49
C LYS A 101 13.52 10.47 -2.21
N ARG A 102 14.82 10.74 -2.29
CA ARG A 102 15.64 11.15 -1.13
C ARG A 102 15.20 12.50 -0.59
N ASP A 103 14.82 13.44 -1.45
CA ASP A 103 14.31 14.76 -1.04
C ASP A 103 12.94 14.74 -0.34
N LEU A 104 12.19 13.64 -0.48
CA LEU A 104 10.84 13.46 0.06
C LEU A 104 10.83 12.73 1.42
N ALA A 105 12.00 12.38 1.94
CA ALA A 105 12.19 11.59 3.15
C ALA A 105 12.41 12.46 4.38
#